data_AF-A0A849X4D2-F1
#
_entry.id   AF-A0A849X4D2-F1
#
_cell.length_a   1.000
_cell.length_b   1.000
_cell.length_c   1.000
_cell.angle_alpha   90.00
_cell.angle_beta   90.00
_cell.angle_gamma   90.00
#
_symmetry.space_group_name_H-M   'P 1'
#
loop_
_entity.id
_entity.type
_entity.pdbx_description
1 polymer ?
#
loop_
_entity_poly.entity_id
_entity_poly.type
_entity_poly.pdbx_seq_one_letter_code
_entity_poly.pdbx_strand_id
1 'polypeptide(L)'
;MILGAEGVGVIGLVGQMQMFGTTLSTFLLGNGLTQILSRARENADASAMKSSLATAFTVLLVLNGLFAAFLGVWMKPLAEAALGSRESFPFLIPLLVSVPVHSFLGTWVTALFFSHRRALDYTKASVAGAAVEVGLFVFLLRHYGIQGALWSVAIGLVAWLLVALWLIRRFYPFWEGLRLDVHRGRAGELFTSGVTMSLAGLFSYGTNAIIRSHFLQRIGPAESGVYHVAIVFTSLYMPFLTNALWSRLHPTMSARGFSEESRREWTEAVLFVAAFGSLVQVGITCFAPLLIPALYTRELHYSNLWLVSPEGTGEVPTVKTKQLTTGTSWIEFQKISPDGKRVAFSMGQHPHSNIFVMPIEGGAMQQLTFLDAFNTGVAWSPNGQEIVFDSDQGGKFKVWRINSNGGTPRPFEKSEASYDAPALSWSPGFHVLYQQVGNRNFNLIHPQTEEERPLVANDSVGWMFFPRYSPDGKSVAVYWNRRKQHGAYGLWLVSLADSSQALLSKGTLIPIEWSADGKWIYAWDYRKKPKEVLRISAKGGEPKPFAVLPFENITFGESISMTTDGKHLICVVNETRSDVWLMENFAPE
;
A
#
# COMPACT_ATOMS: atom_id res chain seq x y z
N MET A 1 -10.39 3.05 -7.57
CA MET A 1 -10.17 4.52 -7.50
C MET A 1 -10.48 5.09 -6.12
N ILE A 2 -11.70 4.93 -5.57
CA ILE A 2 -12.09 5.54 -4.27
C ILE A 2 -11.27 5.01 -3.07
N LEU A 3 -10.81 3.76 -3.14
CA LEU A 3 -10.29 3.01 -1.98
C LEU A 3 -8.77 2.81 -1.93
N GLY A 4 -8.04 3.17 -2.99
CA GLY A 4 -6.65 2.75 -3.16
C GLY A 4 -6.48 1.22 -3.26
N ALA A 5 -5.23 0.73 -3.35
CA ALA A 5 -4.94 -0.71 -3.44
C ALA A 5 -5.17 -1.43 -2.09
N GLU A 6 -4.78 -0.81 -0.98
CA GLU A 6 -4.96 -1.37 0.37
C GLU A 6 -6.43 -1.55 0.74
N GLY A 7 -7.29 -0.56 0.46
CA GLY A 7 -8.72 -0.66 0.76
C GLY A 7 -9.44 -1.75 -0.04
N VAL A 8 -9.00 -2.00 -1.28
CA VAL A 8 -9.51 -3.12 -2.09
C VAL A 8 -9.06 -4.46 -1.51
N GLY A 9 -7.82 -4.55 -1.02
CA GLY A 9 -7.30 -5.74 -0.34
C GLY A 9 -8.08 -6.09 0.92
N VAL A 10 -8.36 -5.11 1.78
CA VAL A 10 -9.13 -5.30 3.02
C VAL A 10 -10.56 -5.76 2.73
N ILE A 11 -11.28 -5.08 1.82
CA ILE A 11 -12.65 -5.47 1.46
C ILE A 11 -12.69 -6.86 0.82
N GLY A 12 -11.73 -7.18 -0.06
CA GLY A 12 -11.63 -8.49 -0.68
C GLY A 12 -11.43 -9.61 0.35
N LEU A 13 -10.54 -9.40 1.32
CA LEU A 13 -10.25 -10.39 2.35
C LEU A 13 -11.42 -10.61 3.31
N VAL A 14 -12.02 -9.53 3.82
CA VAL A 14 -13.19 -9.64 4.71
C VAL A 14 -14.40 -10.21 3.95
N GLY A 15 -14.58 -9.84 2.68
CA GLY A 15 -15.60 -10.43 1.81
C GLY A 15 -15.42 -11.95 1.60
N GLN A 16 -14.18 -12.43 1.47
CA GLN A 16 -13.90 -13.86 1.43
C GLN A 16 -14.25 -14.56 2.74
N MET A 17 -13.96 -13.95 3.89
CA MET A 17 -14.36 -14.47 5.21
C MET A 17 -15.88 -14.50 5.37
N GLN A 18 -16.60 -13.52 4.82
CA GLN A 18 -18.07 -13.51 4.78
C GLN A 18 -18.61 -14.70 3.97
N MET A 19 -18.01 -14.97 2.81
CA MET A 19 -18.41 -16.10 1.95
C MET A 19 -18.08 -17.48 2.55
N PHE A 20 -17.03 -17.60 3.36
CA PHE A 20 -16.66 -18.85 4.01
C PHE A 20 -17.82 -19.43 4.84
N GLY A 21 -18.55 -18.57 5.57
CA GLY A 21 -19.73 -18.97 6.33
C GLY A 21 -20.83 -19.58 5.46
N THR A 22 -21.14 -18.93 4.33
CA THR A 22 -22.13 -19.39 3.35
C THR A 22 -21.76 -20.74 2.77
N THR A 23 -20.50 -20.92 2.38
CA THR A 23 -19.97 -22.17 1.84
C THR A 23 -20.14 -23.29 2.87
N LEU A 24 -19.70 -23.06 4.10
CA LEU A 24 -19.74 -24.07 5.15
C LEU A 24 -21.17 -24.53 5.44
N SER A 25 -22.12 -23.60 5.62
CA SER A 25 -23.52 -23.95 5.93
C SER A 25 -24.28 -24.57 4.74
N THR A 26 -24.07 -24.04 3.54
CA THR A 26 -24.79 -24.49 2.33
C THR A 26 -24.35 -25.90 1.95
N PHE A 27 -23.05 -26.19 2.03
CA PHE A 27 -22.53 -27.53 1.78
C PHE A 27 -22.83 -28.50 2.93
N LEU A 28 -22.74 -28.08 4.20
CA LEU A 28 -22.98 -28.98 5.35
C LEU A 28 -24.45 -29.33 5.55
N LEU A 29 -25.36 -28.37 5.37
CA LEU A 29 -26.76 -28.55 5.76
C LEU A 29 -27.72 -28.30 4.59
N GLY A 30 -27.46 -27.30 3.74
CA GLY A 30 -28.36 -26.91 2.65
C GLY A 30 -28.60 -28.04 1.63
N ASN A 31 -27.53 -28.69 1.17
CA ASN A 31 -27.63 -29.79 0.21
C ASN A 31 -28.31 -31.02 0.82
N GLY A 32 -27.89 -31.45 2.02
CA GLY A 32 -28.52 -32.57 2.72
C GLY A 32 -30.00 -32.34 3.00
N LEU A 33 -30.34 -31.13 3.46
CA LEU A 33 -31.73 -30.73 3.69
C LEU A 33 -32.53 -30.74 2.39
N THR A 34 -31.96 -30.26 1.27
CA THR A 34 -32.60 -30.31 -0.05
C THR A 34 -32.91 -31.75 -0.47
N GLN A 35 -31.97 -32.70 -0.28
CA GLN A 35 -32.19 -34.12 -0.59
C GLN A 35 -33.34 -34.70 0.23
N ILE A 36 -33.32 -34.48 1.54
CA ILE A 36 -34.32 -35.02 2.47
C ILE A 36 -35.70 -34.45 2.17
N LEU A 37 -35.81 -33.13 1.95
CA LEU A 37 -37.06 -32.47 1.60
C LEU A 37 -37.61 -32.94 0.25
N SER A 38 -36.75 -33.13 -0.76
CA SER A 38 -37.18 -33.65 -2.06
C SER A 38 -37.76 -35.07 -1.94
N ARG A 39 -37.10 -35.97 -1.19
CA ARG A 39 -37.61 -37.34 -0.97
C ARG A 39 -38.89 -37.36 -0.15
N ALA A 40 -38.94 -36.59 0.95
CA ALA A 40 -40.13 -36.51 1.80
C ALA A 40 -41.34 -35.98 1.01
N ARG A 41 -41.11 -35.03 0.07
CA ARG A 41 -42.16 -34.51 -0.81
C ARG A 41 -42.69 -35.56 -1.79
N GLU A 42 -41.81 -36.31 -2.46
CA GLU A 42 -42.25 -37.36 -3.39
C GLU A 42 -43.03 -38.48 -2.70
N ASN A 43 -42.65 -38.79 -1.47
CA ASN A 43 -43.34 -39.78 -0.63
C ASN A 43 -44.56 -39.21 0.12
N ALA A 44 -44.89 -37.92 -0.07
CA ALA A 44 -45.96 -37.20 0.65
C ALA A 44 -45.87 -37.28 2.19
N ASP A 45 -44.66 -37.41 2.75
CA ASP A 45 -44.41 -37.55 4.19
C ASP A 45 -44.21 -36.19 4.87
N ALA A 46 -45.32 -35.60 5.33
CA ALA A 46 -45.32 -34.32 6.02
C ALA A 46 -44.58 -34.36 7.39
N SER A 47 -44.53 -35.52 8.04
CA SER A 47 -43.87 -35.70 9.34
C SER A 47 -42.35 -35.71 9.20
N ALA A 48 -41.84 -36.44 8.19
CA ALA A 48 -40.42 -36.42 7.83
C ALA A 48 -39.97 -35.02 7.40
N MET A 49 -40.80 -34.30 6.67
CA MET A 49 -40.51 -32.92 6.27
C MET A 49 -40.38 -32.00 7.49
N LYS A 50 -41.35 -32.03 8.41
CA LYS A 50 -41.35 -31.19 9.61
C LYS A 50 -40.19 -31.50 10.56
N SER A 51 -39.90 -32.77 10.82
CA SER A 51 -38.81 -33.21 11.70
C SER A 51 -37.43 -32.86 11.16
N SER A 52 -37.22 -32.95 9.84
CA SER A 52 -35.95 -32.61 9.19
C SER A 52 -35.69 -31.10 9.19
N LEU A 53 -36.75 -30.30 8.97
CA LEU A 53 -36.70 -28.85 9.08
C LEU A 53 -36.40 -28.40 10.53
N ALA A 54 -37.07 -28.97 11.53
CA ALA A 54 -36.78 -28.68 12.94
C ALA A 54 -35.33 -29.03 13.33
N THR A 55 -34.84 -30.19 12.87
CA THR A 55 -33.47 -30.64 13.12
C THR A 55 -32.45 -29.72 12.46
N ALA A 56 -32.64 -29.37 11.18
CA ALA A 56 -31.73 -28.47 10.47
C ALA A 56 -31.73 -27.04 11.07
N PHE A 57 -32.88 -26.55 11.54
CA PHE A 57 -32.98 -25.25 12.20
C PHE A 57 -32.16 -25.24 13.49
N THR A 58 -32.35 -26.28 14.31
CA THR A 58 -31.69 -26.40 15.62
C THR A 58 -30.19 -26.57 15.47
N VAL A 59 -29.73 -27.41 14.54
CA VAL A 59 -28.29 -27.60 14.26
C VAL A 59 -27.65 -26.31 13.75
N LEU A 60 -28.32 -25.59 12.84
CA LEU A 60 -27.81 -24.32 12.32
C LEU A 60 -27.69 -23.25 13.43
N LEU A 61 -28.66 -23.18 14.34
CA LEU A 61 -28.63 -22.25 15.47
C LEU A 61 -27.46 -22.54 16.41
N VAL A 62 -27.19 -23.82 16.69
CA VAL A 62 -26.02 -24.25 17.47
C VAL A 62 -24.71 -23.91 16.75
N LEU A 63 -24.58 -24.21 15.46
CA LEU A 63 -23.37 -23.92 14.69
C LEU A 63 -23.08 -22.41 14.61
N ASN A 64 -24.10 -21.58 14.38
CA ASN A 64 -23.96 -20.13 14.37
C ASN A 64 -23.58 -19.58 15.76
N GLY A 65 -24.11 -20.16 16.84
CA GLY A 65 -23.74 -19.81 18.21
C GLY A 65 -22.27 -20.13 18.52
N LEU A 66 -21.80 -21.32 18.12
CA LEU A 66 -20.40 -21.72 18.25
C LEU A 66 -19.47 -20.81 17.44
N PHE A 67 -19.87 -20.45 16.21
CA PHE A 67 -19.11 -19.54 15.37
C PHE A 67 -19.03 -18.12 15.95
N ALA A 68 -20.14 -17.59 16.49
CA ALA A 68 -20.16 -16.30 17.16
C ALA A 68 -19.25 -16.30 18.41
N ALA A 69 -19.25 -17.40 19.18
CA ALA A 69 -18.34 -17.57 20.32
C ALA A 69 -16.86 -17.64 19.86
N PHE A 70 -16.58 -18.37 18.78
CA PHE A 70 -15.25 -18.43 18.18
C PHE A 70 -14.77 -17.03 17.75
N LEU A 71 -15.58 -16.29 16.98
CA LEU A 71 -15.22 -14.93 16.59
C LEU A 71 -15.06 -14.02 17.82
N GLY A 72 -15.95 -14.10 18.81
CA GLY A 72 -15.85 -13.32 20.04
C GLY A 72 -14.50 -13.46 20.76
N VAL A 73 -13.91 -14.66 20.75
CA VAL A 73 -12.60 -14.95 21.35
C VAL A 73 -11.45 -14.59 20.40
N TRP A 74 -11.59 -14.86 19.10
CA TRP A 74 -10.48 -14.85 18.15
C TRP A 74 -10.43 -13.64 17.22
N MET A 75 -11.36 -12.69 17.29
CA MET A 75 -11.44 -11.57 16.34
C MET A 75 -10.18 -10.68 16.33
N LYS A 76 -9.59 -10.38 17.49
CA LYS A 76 -8.38 -9.54 17.59
C LYS A 76 -7.14 -10.27 17.05
N PRO A 77 -6.83 -11.52 17.47
CA PRO A 77 -5.77 -12.30 16.84
C PRO A 77 -5.95 -12.47 15.33
N LEU A 78 -7.19 -12.68 14.88
CA LEU A 78 -7.49 -12.83 13.46
C LEU A 78 -7.24 -11.54 12.68
N ALA A 79 -7.58 -10.37 13.25
CA ALA A 79 -7.27 -9.07 12.65
C ALA A 79 -5.76 -8.84 12.52
N GLU A 80 -4.98 -9.20 13.54
CA GLU A 80 -3.52 -9.13 13.50
C GLU A 80 -2.93 -10.04 12.42
N ALA A 81 -3.39 -11.30 12.34
CA ALA A 81 -2.91 -12.27 11.36
C ALA A 81 -3.34 -11.93 9.92
N ALA A 82 -4.55 -11.40 9.73
CA ALA A 82 -5.13 -11.20 8.41
C ALA A 82 -4.92 -9.79 7.85
N LEU A 83 -4.89 -8.78 8.71
CA LEU A 83 -4.83 -7.36 8.34
C LEU A 83 -3.56 -6.66 8.86
N GLY A 84 -2.67 -7.38 9.56
CA GLY A 84 -1.38 -6.88 10.02
C GLY A 84 -1.44 -5.99 11.27
N SER A 85 -2.63 -5.74 11.84
CA SER A 85 -2.78 -4.93 13.05
C SER A 85 -3.98 -5.35 13.89
N ARG A 86 -3.80 -5.37 15.22
CA ARG A 86 -4.90 -5.55 16.18
C ARG A 86 -5.91 -4.42 16.14
N GLU A 87 -5.50 -3.21 15.77
CA GLU A 87 -6.40 -2.05 15.69
C GLU A 87 -7.37 -2.14 14.52
N SER A 88 -7.11 -3.05 13.56
CA SER A 88 -7.96 -3.32 12.41
C SER A 88 -9.15 -4.24 12.72
N PHE A 89 -9.30 -4.73 13.96
CA PHE A 89 -10.42 -5.59 14.35
C PHE A 89 -11.83 -5.00 14.08
N PRO A 90 -12.09 -3.68 14.08
CA PRO A 90 -13.40 -3.14 13.76
C PRO A 90 -13.90 -3.52 12.36
N PHE A 91 -12.99 -3.76 11.41
CA PHE A 91 -13.33 -4.22 10.06
C PHE A 91 -13.92 -5.64 10.05
N LEU A 92 -13.68 -6.43 11.10
CA LEU A 92 -14.19 -7.80 11.20
C LEU A 92 -15.54 -7.88 11.92
N ILE A 93 -15.96 -6.83 12.63
CA ILE A 93 -17.24 -6.82 13.38
C ILE A 93 -18.45 -7.19 12.50
N PRO A 94 -18.57 -6.72 11.24
CA PRO A 94 -19.70 -7.11 10.39
C PRO A 94 -19.86 -8.61 10.19
N LEU A 95 -18.80 -9.42 10.36
CA LEU A 95 -18.85 -10.89 10.27
C LEU A 95 -19.79 -11.52 11.30
N LEU A 96 -19.93 -10.90 12.48
CA LEU A 96 -20.80 -11.40 13.55
C LEU A 96 -22.28 -11.43 13.11
N VAL A 97 -22.65 -10.56 12.16
CA VAL A 97 -24.01 -10.48 11.63
C VAL A 97 -24.11 -11.17 10.28
N SER A 98 -23.18 -10.90 9.36
CA SER A 98 -23.29 -11.36 7.99
C SER A 98 -23.14 -12.88 7.86
N VAL A 99 -22.29 -13.54 8.65
CA VAL A 99 -22.06 -14.99 8.55
C VAL A 99 -23.28 -15.80 9.02
N PRO A 100 -23.89 -15.55 10.21
CA PRO A 100 -25.08 -16.28 10.62
C PRO A 100 -26.26 -16.10 9.66
N VAL A 101 -26.45 -14.88 9.15
CA VAL A 101 -27.55 -14.55 8.22
C VAL A 101 -27.35 -15.24 6.88
N HIS A 102 -26.15 -15.18 6.30
CA HIS A 102 -25.81 -15.96 5.11
C HIS A 102 -26.03 -17.45 5.34
N SER A 103 -25.63 -17.96 6.50
CA SER A 103 -25.70 -19.39 6.79
C SER A 103 -27.14 -19.90 6.80
N PHE A 104 -28.04 -19.08 7.35
CA PHE A 104 -29.47 -19.32 7.30
C PHE A 104 -30.03 -19.27 5.88
N LEU A 105 -29.72 -18.20 5.14
CA LEU A 105 -30.20 -18.03 3.77
C LEU A 105 -29.78 -19.19 2.86
N GLY A 106 -28.50 -19.57 2.90
CA GLY A 106 -27.95 -20.65 2.07
C GLY A 106 -28.49 -22.04 2.42
N THR A 107 -28.86 -22.26 3.68
CA THR A 107 -29.42 -23.55 4.12
C THR A 107 -30.92 -23.65 3.84
N TRP A 108 -31.69 -22.64 4.27
CA TRP A 108 -33.16 -22.70 4.31
C TRP A 108 -33.81 -22.25 3.01
N VAL A 109 -33.37 -21.12 2.49
CA VAL A 109 -34.01 -20.53 1.31
C VAL A 109 -33.71 -21.41 0.09
N THR A 110 -32.47 -21.86 -0.06
CA THR A 110 -32.10 -22.84 -1.09
C THR A 110 -32.95 -24.11 -0.94
N ALA A 111 -32.95 -24.75 0.22
CA ALA A 111 -33.63 -26.04 0.37
C ALA A 111 -35.15 -25.96 0.14
N LEU A 112 -35.82 -24.91 0.61
CA LEU A 112 -37.27 -24.75 0.43
C LEU A 112 -37.64 -24.44 -1.03
N PHE A 113 -36.98 -23.48 -1.67
CA PHE A 113 -37.34 -23.09 -3.04
C PHE A 113 -37.00 -24.18 -4.07
N PHE A 114 -35.87 -24.87 -3.91
CA PHE A 114 -35.48 -25.92 -4.85
C PHE A 114 -36.28 -27.21 -4.66
N SER A 115 -36.59 -27.63 -3.42
CA SER A 115 -37.45 -28.80 -3.17
C SER A 115 -38.87 -28.63 -3.74
N HIS A 116 -39.38 -27.40 -3.82
CA HIS A 116 -40.72 -27.09 -4.33
C HIS A 116 -40.75 -26.61 -5.79
N ARG A 117 -39.62 -26.71 -6.52
CA ARG A 117 -39.49 -26.28 -7.92
C ARG A 117 -39.84 -24.79 -8.15
N ARG A 118 -39.63 -23.93 -7.15
CA ARG A 118 -39.87 -22.47 -7.24
C ARG A 118 -38.60 -21.67 -7.56
N ALA A 119 -37.67 -22.27 -8.31
CA ALA A 119 -36.39 -21.66 -8.61
C ALA A 119 -36.51 -20.27 -9.26
N LEU A 120 -37.55 -20.04 -10.08
CA LEU A 120 -37.80 -18.74 -10.71
C LEU A 120 -38.12 -17.64 -9.69
N ASP A 121 -38.92 -17.95 -8.67
CA ASP A 121 -39.29 -16.99 -7.63
C ASP A 121 -38.08 -16.65 -6.75
N TYR A 122 -37.26 -17.67 -6.45
CA TYR A 122 -35.97 -17.48 -5.77
C TYR A 122 -35.02 -16.58 -6.56
N THR A 123 -34.87 -16.82 -7.87
CA THR A 123 -34.01 -16.00 -8.74
C THR A 123 -34.49 -14.56 -8.81
N LYS A 124 -35.79 -14.33 -9.04
CA LYS A 124 -36.37 -12.97 -9.09
C LYS A 124 -36.12 -12.21 -7.80
N ALA A 125 -36.36 -12.85 -6.68
CA ALA A 125 -36.17 -12.23 -5.38
C ALA A 125 -34.67 -11.98 -5.10
N SER A 126 -33.77 -12.91 -5.46
CA SER A 126 -32.32 -12.75 -5.27
C SER A 126 -31.74 -11.61 -6.11
N VAL A 127 -32.20 -11.44 -7.36
CA VAL A 127 -31.80 -10.32 -8.23
C VAL A 127 -32.26 -8.98 -7.65
N ALA A 128 -33.48 -8.92 -7.12
CA ALA A 128 -33.98 -7.72 -6.46
C ALA A 128 -33.17 -7.39 -5.19
N GLY A 129 -32.80 -8.40 -4.39
CA GLY A 129 -31.93 -8.25 -3.23
C GLY A 129 -30.56 -7.70 -3.59
N ALA A 130 -29.92 -8.27 -4.62
CA ALA A 130 -28.61 -7.82 -5.10
C ALA A 130 -28.62 -6.36 -5.58
N ALA A 131 -29.68 -5.93 -6.27
CA ALA A 131 -29.80 -4.54 -6.72
C ALA A 131 -29.88 -3.54 -5.55
N VAL A 132 -30.61 -3.91 -4.48
CA VAL A 132 -30.69 -3.10 -3.25
C VAL A 132 -29.35 -3.07 -2.52
N GLU A 133 -28.65 -4.21 -2.46
CA GLU A 133 -27.34 -4.32 -1.82
C GLU A 133 -26.28 -3.46 -2.52
N VAL A 134 -26.25 -3.45 -3.86
CA VAL A 134 -25.34 -2.58 -4.63
C VAL A 134 -25.59 -1.10 -4.35
N GLY A 135 -26.86 -0.68 -4.31
CA GLY A 135 -27.21 0.71 -3.97
C GLY A 135 -26.77 1.08 -2.56
N LEU A 136 -26.99 0.18 -1.59
CA LEU A 136 -26.58 0.35 -0.20
C LEU A 136 -25.06 0.39 -0.04
N PHE A 137 -24.34 -0.47 -0.77
CA PHE A 137 -22.87 -0.50 -0.80
C PHE A 137 -22.30 0.82 -1.28
N VAL A 138 -22.77 1.33 -2.43
CA VAL A 138 -22.30 2.62 -2.96
C VAL A 138 -22.60 3.76 -1.98
N PHE A 139 -23.79 3.77 -1.39
CA PHE A 139 -24.18 4.79 -0.42
C PHE A 139 -23.29 4.77 0.83
N LEU A 140 -23.12 3.60 1.47
CA LEU A 140 -22.37 3.48 2.72
C LEU A 140 -20.87 3.63 2.50
N LEU A 141 -20.33 3.14 1.38
CA LEU A 141 -18.93 3.37 1.00
C LEU A 141 -18.63 4.87 0.88
N ARG A 142 -19.54 5.63 0.26
CA ARG A 142 -19.34 7.08 0.06
C ARG A 142 -19.37 7.88 1.36
N HIS A 143 -20.18 7.49 2.34
CA HIS A 143 -20.37 8.25 3.58
C HIS A 143 -19.51 7.76 4.75
N TYR A 144 -19.18 6.46 4.78
CA TYR A 144 -18.51 5.81 5.91
C TYR A 144 -17.26 5.01 5.50
N GLY A 145 -16.78 5.17 4.25
CA GLY A 145 -15.55 4.55 3.77
C GLY A 145 -15.57 3.02 3.78
N ILE A 146 -14.41 2.40 4.00
CA ILE A 146 -14.24 0.94 4.03
C ILE A 146 -15.17 0.29 5.05
N GLN A 147 -15.31 0.89 6.23
CA GLN A 147 -16.18 0.36 7.28
C GLN A 147 -17.64 0.34 6.82
N GLY A 148 -18.09 1.40 6.13
CA GLY A 148 -19.43 1.45 5.52
C GLY A 148 -19.67 0.35 4.49
N ALA A 149 -18.69 0.11 3.61
CA ALA A 149 -18.75 -0.94 2.61
C ALA A 149 -18.86 -2.35 3.22
N LEU A 150 -18.21 -2.60 4.36
CA LEU A 150 -18.30 -3.89 5.06
C LEU A 150 -19.66 -4.08 5.76
N TRP A 151 -20.22 -3.00 6.30
CA TRP A 151 -21.55 -3.02 6.91
C TRP A 151 -22.68 -3.14 5.89
N SER A 152 -22.50 -2.66 4.66
CA SER A 152 -23.55 -2.76 3.64
C SER A 152 -23.93 -4.20 3.34
N VAL A 153 -22.94 -5.11 3.33
CA VAL A 153 -23.18 -6.54 3.14
C VAL A 153 -24.01 -7.10 4.30
N ALA A 154 -23.64 -6.82 5.54
CA ALA A 154 -24.40 -7.26 6.71
C ALA A 154 -25.85 -6.74 6.71
N ILE A 155 -26.05 -5.46 6.41
CA ILE A 155 -27.38 -4.84 6.37
C ILE A 155 -28.20 -5.38 5.19
N GLY A 156 -27.60 -5.53 4.01
CA GLY A 156 -28.25 -6.10 2.82
C GLY A 156 -28.75 -7.51 3.08
N LEU A 157 -27.95 -8.34 3.74
CA LEU A 157 -28.34 -9.70 4.11
C LEU A 157 -29.47 -9.75 5.12
N VAL A 158 -29.49 -8.86 6.11
CA VAL A 158 -30.60 -8.79 7.07
C VAL A 158 -31.89 -8.39 6.35
N ALA A 159 -31.83 -7.41 5.45
CA ALA A 159 -32.97 -7.06 4.61
C ALA A 159 -33.45 -8.26 3.79
N TRP A 160 -32.49 -9.02 3.22
CA TRP A 160 -32.78 -10.23 2.46
C TRP A 160 -33.38 -11.35 3.32
N LEU A 161 -32.92 -11.54 4.55
CA LEU A 161 -33.48 -12.48 5.51
C LEU A 161 -34.95 -12.16 5.82
N LEU A 162 -35.30 -10.89 6.01
CA LEU A 162 -36.68 -10.47 6.26
C LEU A 162 -37.59 -10.80 5.07
N VAL A 163 -37.12 -10.55 3.84
CA VAL A 163 -37.83 -10.92 2.61
C VAL A 163 -37.98 -12.44 2.51
N ALA A 164 -36.92 -13.20 2.79
CA ALA A 164 -36.94 -14.65 2.78
C ALA A 164 -37.92 -15.22 3.80
N LEU A 165 -37.93 -14.71 5.04
CA LEU A 165 -38.87 -15.12 6.08
C LEU A 165 -40.32 -14.80 5.69
N TRP A 166 -40.56 -13.66 5.05
CA TRP A 166 -41.88 -13.32 4.51
C TRP A 166 -42.33 -14.28 3.40
N LEU A 167 -41.45 -14.60 2.45
CA LEU A 167 -41.73 -15.57 1.39
C LEU A 167 -41.97 -16.97 1.97
N ILE A 168 -41.17 -17.38 2.96
CA ILE A 168 -41.32 -18.67 3.63
C ILE A 168 -42.68 -18.74 4.32
N ARG A 169 -43.06 -17.72 5.10
CA ARG A 169 -44.37 -17.63 5.76
C ARG A 169 -45.52 -17.69 4.76
N ARG A 170 -45.37 -17.05 3.59
CA ARG A 170 -46.39 -17.02 2.54
C ARG A 170 -46.57 -18.36 1.84
N PHE A 171 -45.48 -19.11 1.65
CA PHE A 171 -45.48 -20.32 0.81
C PHE A 171 -45.49 -21.63 1.59
N TYR A 172 -45.12 -21.59 2.88
CA TYR A 172 -44.94 -22.77 3.73
C TYR A 172 -45.65 -22.59 5.08
N PRO A 173 -46.98 -22.82 5.14
CA PRO A 173 -47.78 -22.57 6.35
C PRO A 173 -47.41 -23.47 7.55
N PHE A 174 -46.65 -24.56 7.36
CA PHE A 174 -46.13 -25.37 8.46
C PHE A 174 -45.09 -24.66 9.35
N TRP A 175 -44.61 -23.48 8.94
CA TRP A 175 -43.63 -22.67 9.67
C TRP A 175 -44.10 -22.26 11.08
N GLU A 176 -45.42 -22.07 11.28
CA GLU A 176 -45.99 -21.61 12.57
C GLU A 176 -45.90 -22.63 13.72
N GLY A 177 -45.43 -23.86 13.45
CA GLY A 177 -45.32 -24.93 14.44
C GLY A 177 -43.95 -25.61 14.52
N LEU A 178 -42.88 -24.94 14.05
CA LEU A 178 -41.51 -25.44 14.17
C LEU A 178 -41.04 -25.32 15.63
N ARG A 179 -40.58 -26.43 16.22
CA ARG A 179 -39.98 -26.46 17.57
C ARG A 179 -38.48 -26.72 17.45
N LEU A 180 -37.71 -26.25 18.44
CA LEU A 180 -36.32 -26.66 18.60
C LEU A 180 -36.32 -28.14 19.02
N ASP A 181 -35.91 -29.01 18.10
CA ASP A 181 -35.86 -30.45 18.31
C ASP A 181 -34.77 -31.06 17.40
N VAL A 182 -34.14 -32.12 17.86
CA VAL A 182 -33.04 -32.80 17.15
C VAL A 182 -33.34 -34.28 17.07
N HIS A 183 -33.73 -34.74 15.89
CA HIS A 183 -33.86 -36.17 15.63
C HIS A 183 -32.49 -36.75 15.23
N ARG A 184 -31.91 -37.61 16.10
CA ARG A 184 -30.58 -38.21 15.86
C ARG A 184 -30.42 -38.84 14.48
N GLY A 185 -31.42 -39.58 14.00
CA GLY A 185 -31.38 -40.20 12.66
C GLY A 185 -31.31 -39.15 11.54
N ARG A 186 -32.11 -38.09 11.61
CA ARG A 186 -32.12 -37.00 10.62
C ARG A 186 -30.85 -36.14 10.70
N ALA A 187 -30.33 -35.90 11.90
CA ALA A 187 -29.05 -35.22 12.08
C ALA A 187 -27.93 -36.03 11.42
N GLY A 188 -27.88 -37.36 11.63
CA GLY A 188 -26.93 -38.24 10.96
C GLY A 188 -27.02 -38.17 9.43
N GLU A 189 -28.23 -38.19 8.86
CA GLU A 189 -28.45 -38.06 7.41
C GLU A 189 -28.00 -36.69 6.87
N LEU A 190 -28.30 -35.60 7.58
CA LEU A 190 -27.88 -34.23 7.22
C LEU A 190 -26.34 -34.13 7.20
N PHE A 191 -25.66 -34.63 8.24
CA PHE A 191 -24.21 -34.58 8.31
C PHE A 191 -23.53 -35.51 7.30
N THR A 192 -24.03 -36.73 7.08
CA THR A 192 -23.36 -37.68 6.17
C THR A 192 -23.39 -37.20 4.71
N SER A 193 -24.52 -36.64 4.28
CA SER A 193 -24.68 -36.05 2.95
C SER A 193 -23.92 -34.71 2.81
N GLY A 194 -23.88 -33.90 3.87
CA GLY A 194 -23.23 -32.59 3.86
C GLY A 194 -21.71 -32.61 3.99
N VAL A 195 -21.16 -33.43 4.90
CA VAL A 195 -19.71 -33.49 5.20
C VAL A 195 -18.89 -33.82 3.96
N THR A 196 -19.36 -34.73 3.11
CA THR A 196 -18.66 -35.12 1.88
C THR A 196 -18.50 -33.95 0.91
N MET A 197 -19.55 -33.12 0.74
CA MET A 197 -19.46 -31.93 -0.11
C MET A 197 -18.69 -30.79 0.55
N SER A 198 -18.78 -30.65 1.87
CA SER A 198 -18.04 -29.65 2.63
C SER A 198 -16.53 -29.92 2.61
N LEU A 199 -16.10 -31.18 2.68
CA LEU A 199 -14.70 -31.55 2.54
C LEU A 199 -14.16 -31.22 1.14
N ALA A 200 -14.95 -31.44 0.08
CA ALA A 200 -14.56 -31.06 -1.28
C ALA A 200 -14.45 -29.53 -1.45
N GLY A 201 -15.38 -28.76 -0.86
CA GLY A 201 -15.32 -27.30 -0.85
C GLY A 201 -14.11 -26.78 -0.07
N LEU A 202 -13.86 -27.31 1.13
CA LEU A 202 -12.70 -26.97 1.97
C LEU A 202 -11.38 -27.31 1.27
N PHE A 203 -11.32 -28.41 0.52
CA PHE A 203 -10.15 -28.78 -0.28
C PHE A 203 -9.83 -27.73 -1.36
N SER A 204 -10.86 -27.20 -2.04
CA SER A 204 -10.71 -26.12 -3.03
C SER A 204 -10.17 -24.83 -2.40
N TYR A 205 -10.73 -24.40 -1.25
CA TYR A 205 -10.24 -23.22 -0.53
C TYR A 205 -8.83 -23.41 0.06
N GLY A 206 -8.53 -24.60 0.59
CA GLY A 206 -7.21 -24.95 1.10
C GLY A 206 -6.15 -24.94 0.00
N THR A 207 -6.48 -25.50 -1.17
CA THR A 207 -5.62 -25.47 -2.35
C THR A 207 -5.35 -24.03 -2.80
N ASN A 208 -6.38 -23.18 -2.84
CA ASN A 208 -6.21 -21.76 -3.13
C ASN A 208 -5.32 -21.02 -2.11
N ALA A 209 -5.43 -21.33 -0.82
CA ALA A 209 -4.58 -20.73 0.21
C ALA A 209 -3.12 -21.16 0.08
N ILE A 210 -2.87 -22.43 -0.27
CA ILE A 210 -1.51 -22.95 -0.52
C ILE A 210 -0.93 -22.29 -1.77
N ILE A 211 -1.66 -22.23 -2.89
CA ILE A 211 -1.22 -21.54 -4.11
C ILE A 211 -0.88 -20.08 -3.83
N ARG A 212 -1.73 -19.38 -3.06
CA ARG A 212 -1.51 -17.97 -2.75
C ARG A 212 -0.27 -17.74 -1.86
N SER A 213 -0.07 -18.58 -0.85
CA SER A 213 1.05 -18.43 0.10
C SER A 213 2.39 -18.90 -0.47
N HIS A 214 2.41 -19.97 -1.26
CA HIS A 214 3.65 -20.58 -1.75
C HIS A 214 4.04 -20.12 -3.15
N PHE A 215 3.06 -19.78 -3.99
CA PHE A 215 3.30 -19.39 -5.39
C PHE A 215 3.16 -17.87 -5.56
N LEU A 216 1.98 -17.30 -5.30
CA LEU A 216 1.70 -15.89 -5.66
C LEU A 216 2.50 -14.85 -4.89
N GLN A 217 2.84 -15.10 -3.62
CA GLN A 217 3.67 -14.19 -2.84
C GLN A 217 5.13 -14.11 -3.33
N ARG A 218 5.60 -15.09 -4.12
CA ARG A 218 6.99 -15.14 -4.61
C ARG A 218 7.20 -14.45 -5.95
N ILE A 219 6.15 -14.23 -6.75
CA ILE A 219 6.22 -13.78 -8.16
C ILE A 219 5.93 -12.27 -8.36
N GLY A 220 5.87 -11.51 -7.26
CA GLY A 220 5.74 -10.05 -7.30
C GLY A 220 4.35 -9.53 -7.68
N PRO A 221 4.11 -8.21 -7.56
CA PRO A 221 2.75 -7.64 -7.59
C PRO A 221 2.05 -7.69 -8.96
N ALA A 222 2.82 -7.63 -10.07
CA ALA A 222 2.28 -7.58 -11.42
C ALA A 222 1.76 -8.95 -11.89
N GLU A 223 2.51 -10.02 -11.63
CA GLU A 223 2.10 -11.39 -11.97
C GLU A 223 0.96 -11.89 -11.05
N SER A 224 0.94 -11.44 -9.80
CA SER A 224 -0.18 -11.62 -8.87
C SER A 224 -1.52 -11.12 -9.44
N GLY A 225 -1.50 -10.00 -10.20
CA GLY A 225 -2.70 -9.42 -10.81
C GLY A 225 -3.40 -10.35 -11.82
N VAL A 226 -2.65 -11.05 -12.66
CA VAL A 226 -3.20 -11.96 -13.68
C VAL A 226 -3.77 -13.22 -13.04
N TYR A 227 -3.10 -13.76 -12.02
CA TYR A 227 -3.64 -14.86 -11.22
C TYR A 227 -4.88 -14.46 -10.44
N HIS A 228 -4.93 -13.22 -9.93
CA HIS A 228 -6.15 -12.69 -9.31
C HIS A 228 -7.31 -12.63 -10.32
N VAL A 229 -7.09 -12.28 -11.58
CA VAL A 229 -8.14 -12.34 -12.62
C VAL A 229 -8.60 -13.78 -12.87
N ALA A 230 -7.67 -14.74 -13.03
CA ALA A 230 -8.01 -16.14 -13.24
C ALA A 230 -8.76 -16.75 -12.04
N ILE A 231 -8.32 -16.45 -10.82
CA ILE A 231 -8.99 -16.86 -9.57
C ILE A 231 -10.35 -16.20 -9.44
N VAL A 232 -10.48 -14.91 -9.74
CA VAL A 232 -11.77 -14.21 -9.74
C VAL A 232 -12.71 -14.84 -10.76
N PHE A 233 -12.22 -15.19 -11.95
CA PHE A 233 -13.02 -15.84 -12.99
C PHE A 233 -13.45 -17.25 -12.59
N THR A 234 -12.54 -18.09 -12.08
CA THR A 234 -12.91 -19.44 -11.58
C THR A 234 -13.81 -19.36 -10.35
N SER A 235 -13.51 -18.47 -9.39
CA SER A 235 -14.27 -18.34 -8.14
C SER A 235 -15.65 -17.70 -8.33
N LEU A 236 -15.85 -16.86 -9.35
CA LEU A 236 -17.16 -16.28 -9.67
C LEU A 236 -17.95 -17.18 -10.63
N TYR A 237 -17.30 -17.71 -11.66
CA TYR A 237 -17.99 -18.37 -12.77
C TYR A 237 -18.27 -19.85 -12.52
N MET A 238 -17.32 -20.60 -11.93
CA MET A 238 -17.55 -22.02 -11.66
C MET A 238 -18.69 -22.22 -10.67
N PRO A 239 -18.74 -21.57 -9.49
CA PRO A 239 -19.87 -21.72 -8.58
C PRO A 239 -21.19 -21.31 -9.22
N PHE A 240 -21.21 -20.32 -10.11
CA PHE A 240 -22.44 -19.93 -10.79
C PHE A 240 -22.93 -21.02 -11.74
N LEU A 241 -22.05 -21.58 -12.57
CA LEU A 241 -22.39 -22.63 -13.53
C LEU A 241 -22.70 -23.95 -12.81
N THR A 242 -21.85 -24.36 -11.87
CA THR A 242 -22.02 -25.61 -11.13
C THR A 242 -23.21 -25.53 -10.18
N ASN A 243 -23.42 -24.43 -9.45
CA ASN A 243 -24.59 -24.33 -8.56
C ASN A 243 -25.90 -24.17 -9.35
N ALA A 244 -25.91 -23.50 -10.51
CA ALA A 244 -27.11 -23.40 -11.35
C ALA A 244 -27.49 -24.75 -11.99
N LEU A 245 -26.51 -25.54 -12.45
CA LEU A 245 -26.75 -26.90 -12.92
C LEU A 245 -27.14 -27.82 -11.76
N TRP A 246 -26.36 -27.81 -10.68
CA TRP A 246 -26.55 -28.69 -9.52
C TRP A 246 -27.89 -28.45 -8.85
N SER A 247 -28.29 -27.20 -8.62
CA SER A 247 -29.56 -26.88 -7.97
C SER A 247 -30.80 -27.31 -8.77
N ARG A 248 -30.67 -27.52 -10.09
CA ARG A 248 -31.74 -28.10 -10.93
C ARG A 248 -31.66 -29.62 -11.02
N LEU A 249 -30.46 -30.17 -11.14
CA LEU A 249 -30.24 -31.60 -11.35
C LEU A 249 -30.41 -32.40 -10.05
N HIS A 250 -29.84 -31.90 -8.96
CA HIS A 250 -29.76 -32.60 -7.67
C HIS A 250 -31.13 -32.94 -7.04
N PRO A 251 -32.14 -32.03 -7.01
CA PRO A 251 -33.47 -32.37 -6.48
C PRO A 251 -34.17 -33.45 -7.31
N THR A 252 -33.96 -33.43 -8.64
CA THR A 252 -34.57 -34.35 -9.60
C THR A 252 -33.92 -35.74 -9.53
N MET A 253 -32.63 -35.81 -9.25
CA MET A 253 -31.86 -37.05 -9.06
C MET A 253 -32.10 -37.69 -7.69
N SER A 254 -32.15 -36.89 -6.63
CA SER A 254 -32.31 -37.37 -5.24
C SER A 254 -33.66 -38.04 -4.98
N ALA A 255 -34.64 -37.64 -5.77
CA ALA A 255 -36.00 -38.12 -5.86
C ALA A 255 -36.11 -39.58 -6.37
N ARG A 256 -35.47 -39.87 -7.51
CA ARG A 256 -35.66 -41.15 -8.23
C ARG A 256 -34.75 -42.30 -7.78
N GLY A 257 -33.69 -42.01 -7.03
CA GLY A 257 -32.66 -43.00 -6.69
C GLY A 257 -31.79 -43.39 -7.91
N PHE A 258 -30.63 -44.00 -7.66
CA PHE A 258 -29.72 -44.49 -8.70
C PHE A 258 -29.73 -46.02 -8.73
N SER A 259 -29.92 -46.62 -9.92
CA SER A 259 -29.57 -48.02 -10.16
C SER A 259 -28.06 -48.22 -9.99
N GLU A 260 -27.58 -49.44 -9.75
CA GLU A 260 -26.13 -49.72 -9.62
C GLU A 260 -25.34 -49.24 -10.84
N GLU A 261 -25.89 -49.45 -12.05
CA GLU A 261 -25.29 -49.04 -13.31
C GLU A 261 -25.18 -47.52 -13.42
N SER A 262 -26.26 -46.78 -13.11
CA SER A 262 -26.21 -45.31 -13.09
C SER A 262 -25.30 -44.76 -11.99
N ARG A 263 -25.11 -45.50 -10.88
CA ARG A 263 -24.20 -45.12 -9.79
C ARG A 263 -22.73 -45.28 -10.22
N ARG A 264 -22.43 -46.31 -11.01
CA ARG A 264 -21.10 -46.54 -11.59
C ARG A 264 -20.77 -45.51 -12.68
N GLU A 265 -21.67 -45.29 -13.65
CA GLU A 265 -21.51 -44.26 -14.68
C GLU A 265 -21.31 -42.86 -14.07
N TRP A 266 -22.01 -42.55 -12.98
CA TRP A 266 -21.83 -41.31 -12.25
C TRP A 266 -20.47 -41.17 -11.57
N THR A 267 -20.01 -42.26 -10.95
CA THR A 267 -18.70 -42.28 -10.30
C THR A 267 -17.61 -42.06 -11.35
N GLU A 268 -17.74 -42.71 -12.50
CA GLU A 268 -16.84 -42.53 -13.65
C GLU A 268 -16.91 -41.10 -14.21
N ALA A 269 -18.10 -40.50 -14.34
CA ALA A 269 -18.27 -39.13 -14.83
C ALA A 269 -17.71 -38.06 -13.86
N VAL A 270 -17.91 -38.23 -12.55
CA VAL A 270 -17.33 -37.32 -11.53
C VAL A 270 -15.82 -37.44 -11.49
N LEU A 271 -15.29 -38.66 -11.52
CA LEU A 271 -13.85 -38.89 -11.61
C LEU A 271 -13.27 -38.28 -12.88
N PHE A 272 -13.97 -38.40 -14.01
CA PHE A 272 -13.58 -37.78 -15.27
C PHE A 272 -13.57 -36.24 -15.18
N VAL A 273 -14.63 -35.61 -14.66
CA VAL A 273 -14.70 -34.14 -14.53
C VAL A 273 -13.64 -33.63 -13.55
N ALA A 274 -13.41 -34.33 -12.43
CA ALA A 274 -12.38 -33.97 -11.47
C ALA A 274 -10.97 -34.14 -12.05
N ALA A 275 -10.70 -35.25 -12.73
CA ALA A 275 -9.43 -35.51 -13.40
C ALA A 275 -9.19 -34.50 -14.53
N PHE A 276 -10.19 -34.24 -15.38
CA PHE A 276 -10.12 -33.30 -16.49
C PHE A 276 -9.96 -31.86 -15.99
N GLY A 277 -10.72 -31.44 -14.98
CA GLY A 277 -10.57 -30.12 -14.35
C GLY A 277 -9.17 -29.93 -13.73
N SER A 278 -8.64 -30.98 -13.09
CA SER A 278 -7.28 -30.97 -12.55
C SER A 278 -6.23 -30.92 -13.66
N LEU A 279 -6.42 -31.67 -14.75
CA LEU A 279 -5.54 -31.67 -15.93
C LEU A 279 -5.54 -30.32 -16.65
N VAL A 280 -6.70 -29.67 -16.78
CA VAL A 280 -6.82 -28.33 -17.34
C VAL A 280 -6.16 -27.31 -16.42
N GLN A 281 -6.33 -27.43 -15.10
CA GLN A 281 -5.67 -26.54 -14.14
C GLN A 281 -4.15 -26.71 -14.15
N VAL A 282 -3.66 -27.94 -14.17
CA VAL A 282 -2.23 -28.26 -14.32
C VAL A 282 -1.73 -27.76 -15.68
N GLY A 283 -2.50 -27.95 -16.75
CA GLY A 283 -2.19 -27.46 -18.09
C GLY A 283 -2.07 -25.94 -18.13
N ILE A 284 -3.04 -25.21 -17.58
CA ILE A 284 -2.96 -23.74 -17.46
C ILE A 284 -1.73 -23.35 -16.62
N THR A 285 -1.47 -24.02 -15.51
CA THR A 285 -0.33 -23.68 -14.64
C THR A 285 1.03 -23.97 -15.30
N CYS A 286 1.16 -25.09 -16.01
CA CYS A 286 2.40 -25.52 -16.67
C CYS A 286 2.63 -24.85 -18.02
N PHE A 287 1.57 -24.51 -18.77
CA PHE A 287 1.67 -23.90 -20.11
C PHE A 287 1.40 -22.39 -20.13
N ALA A 288 0.93 -21.77 -19.04
CA ALA A 288 0.84 -20.31 -18.93
C ALA A 288 2.17 -19.58 -19.21
N PRO A 289 3.36 -20.09 -18.77
CA PRO A 289 4.64 -19.47 -19.12
C PRO A 289 4.95 -19.50 -20.62
N LEU A 290 4.36 -20.44 -21.37
CA LEU A 290 4.57 -20.59 -22.82
C LEU A 290 3.60 -19.73 -23.65
N LEU A 291 2.44 -19.36 -23.10
CA LEU A 291 1.39 -18.61 -23.80
C LEU A 291 1.40 -17.11 -23.51
N ILE A 292 2.07 -16.69 -22.44
CA ILE A 292 2.18 -15.28 -22.04
C ILE A 292 3.61 -14.84 -22.35
N PRO A 293 3.84 -14.00 -23.38
CA PRO A 293 5.12 -13.33 -23.53
C PRO A 293 5.37 -12.55 -22.25
N ALA A 294 6.41 -12.90 -21.50
CA ALA A 294 6.78 -12.18 -20.31
C ALA A 294 7.33 -10.83 -20.76
N LEU A 295 6.50 -9.79 -20.62
CA LEU A 295 6.90 -8.40 -20.78
C LEU A 295 7.62 -8.00 -19.49
N TYR A 296 8.93 -8.14 -19.49
CA TYR A 296 9.77 -7.70 -18.40
C TYR A 296 10.09 -6.23 -18.59
N THR A 297 9.56 -5.39 -17.71
CA THR A 297 9.92 -3.97 -17.64
C THR A 297 10.92 -3.77 -16.51
N ARG A 298 12.14 -3.33 -16.85
CA ARG A 298 13.10 -2.85 -15.85
C ARG A 298 13.16 -1.34 -15.92
N GLU A 299 12.71 -0.69 -14.85
CA GLU A 299 12.91 0.75 -14.67
C GLU A 299 14.22 0.97 -13.90
N LEU A 300 15.12 1.73 -14.51
CA LEU A 300 16.34 2.20 -13.89
C LEU A 300 16.16 3.68 -13.59
N HIS A 301 16.12 4.02 -12.30
CA HIS A 301 16.16 5.39 -11.83
C HIS A 301 17.59 5.73 -11.44
N TYR A 302 18.15 6.76 -12.05
CA TYR A 302 19.49 7.24 -11.77
C TYR A 302 19.53 8.76 -11.88
N SER A 303 20.61 9.37 -11.42
CA SER A 303 20.76 10.82 -11.47
C SER A 303 22.21 11.21 -11.71
N ASN A 304 22.39 12.31 -12.42
CA ASN A 304 23.70 12.81 -12.83
C ASN A 304 23.88 14.26 -12.42
N LEU A 305 25.13 14.64 -12.17
CA LEU A 305 25.52 16.01 -11.86
C LEU A 305 25.74 16.80 -13.15
N TRP A 306 25.18 18.00 -13.18
CA TRP A 306 25.31 18.94 -14.29
C TRP A 306 25.85 20.28 -13.77
N LEU A 307 26.96 20.72 -14.34
CA LEU A 307 27.47 22.07 -14.18
C LEU A 307 26.66 23.02 -15.07
N VAL A 308 26.17 24.10 -14.48
CA VAL A 308 25.42 25.16 -15.14
C VAL A 308 26.16 26.47 -14.89
N SER A 309 26.55 27.15 -15.97
CA SER A 309 27.21 28.45 -15.92
C SER A 309 26.31 29.50 -16.56
N PRO A 310 25.72 30.42 -15.78
CA PRO A 310 24.97 31.54 -16.34
C PRO A 310 25.88 32.45 -17.17
N GLU A 311 25.48 32.73 -18.40
CA GLU A 311 26.16 33.57 -19.39
C GLU A 311 25.24 34.71 -19.85
N GLY A 312 25.79 35.94 -19.89
CA GLY A 312 25.12 37.13 -20.43
C GLY A 312 24.73 38.19 -19.39
N THR A 313 24.53 39.42 -19.86
CA THR A 313 24.15 40.59 -19.05
C THR A 313 22.68 41.01 -19.23
N GLY A 314 21.87 40.18 -19.90
CA GLY A 314 20.44 40.42 -20.10
C GLY A 314 19.61 40.24 -18.82
N GLU A 315 18.33 40.62 -18.86
CA GLU A 315 17.42 40.46 -17.70
C GLU A 315 17.21 38.99 -17.27
N VAL A 316 17.40 38.05 -18.20
CA VAL A 316 17.48 36.60 -17.93
C VAL A 316 18.72 36.05 -18.65
N PRO A 317 19.80 35.73 -17.93
CA PRO A 317 21.00 35.11 -18.49
C PRO A 317 20.67 33.78 -19.17
N THR A 318 21.23 33.56 -20.36
CA THR A 318 21.34 32.23 -20.96
C THR A 318 22.23 31.35 -20.09
N VAL A 319 22.10 30.04 -20.11
CA VAL A 319 22.99 29.15 -19.34
C VAL A 319 23.71 28.16 -20.24
N LYS A 320 25.00 27.97 -19.98
CA LYS A 320 25.78 26.89 -20.57
C LYS A 320 25.80 25.70 -19.62
N THR A 321 25.56 24.51 -20.14
CA THR A 321 25.55 23.28 -19.35
C THR A 321 26.67 22.33 -19.73
N LYS A 322 27.16 21.57 -18.75
CA LYS A 322 28.14 20.50 -18.92
C LYS A 322 27.81 19.36 -17.97
N GLN A 323 27.60 18.16 -18.49
CA GLN A 323 27.42 16.98 -17.66
C GLN A 323 28.75 16.59 -17.00
N LEU A 324 28.73 16.33 -15.69
CA LEU A 324 29.91 16.00 -14.90
C LEU A 324 30.02 14.52 -14.58
N THR A 325 28.90 13.85 -14.36
CA THR A 325 28.84 12.41 -14.10
C THR A 325 27.94 11.71 -15.10
N THR A 326 28.26 10.44 -15.35
CA THR A 326 27.50 9.53 -16.20
C THR A 326 27.37 8.18 -15.49
N GLY A 327 26.38 7.38 -15.88
CA GLY A 327 26.16 6.05 -15.35
C GLY A 327 24.75 5.86 -14.79
N THR A 328 24.56 4.76 -14.07
CA THR A 328 23.26 4.33 -13.55
C THR A 328 23.18 4.41 -12.02
N SER A 329 24.11 5.13 -11.39
CA SER A 329 24.08 5.35 -9.94
C SER A 329 23.13 6.47 -9.58
N TRP A 330 22.64 6.44 -8.34
CA TRP A 330 21.83 7.50 -7.77
C TRP A 330 22.75 8.48 -7.04
N ILE A 331 22.75 9.75 -7.45
CA ILE A 331 23.54 10.85 -6.89
C ILE A 331 22.63 11.92 -6.29
N GLU A 332 22.85 12.29 -5.03
CA GLU A 332 22.06 13.31 -4.33
C GLU A 332 22.92 14.12 -3.34
N PHE A 333 22.31 15.17 -2.77
CA PHE A 333 22.89 16.01 -1.72
C PHE A 333 24.25 16.61 -2.08
N GLN A 334 24.38 17.17 -3.28
CA GLN A 334 25.63 17.76 -3.72
C GLN A 334 25.87 19.13 -3.09
N LYS A 335 27.13 19.40 -2.70
CA LYS A 335 27.58 20.72 -2.24
C LYS A 335 28.91 21.09 -2.86
N ILE A 336 28.99 22.31 -3.35
CA ILE A 336 30.23 22.92 -3.81
C ILE A 336 31.09 23.33 -2.59
N SER A 337 32.40 23.14 -2.69
CA SER A 337 33.35 23.54 -1.65
C SER A 337 33.43 25.06 -1.51
N PRO A 338 33.85 25.61 -0.35
CA PRO A 338 33.90 27.06 -0.14
C PRO A 338 34.83 27.81 -1.09
N ASP A 339 35.88 27.14 -1.59
CA ASP A 339 36.80 27.67 -2.59
C ASP A 339 36.27 27.58 -4.03
N GLY A 340 35.10 26.98 -4.23
CA GLY A 340 34.44 26.80 -5.53
C GLY A 340 35.08 25.77 -6.45
N LYS A 341 36.06 24.97 -5.98
CA LYS A 341 36.86 24.08 -6.86
C LYS A 341 36.42 22.63 -6.88
N ARG A 342 35.68 22.18 -5.86
CA ARG A 342 35.29 20.77 -5.68
C ARG A 342 33.80 20.65 -5.38
N VAL A 343 33.25 19.47 -5.62
CA VAL A 343 31.88 19.10 -5.29
C VAL A 343 31.90 17.83 -4.46
N ALA A 344 31.27 17.85 -3.30
CA ALA A 344 30.97 16.66 -2.50
C ALA A 344 29.53 16.22 -2.78
N PHE A 345 29.26 14.92 -2.79
CA PHE A 345 27.92 14.37 -3.01
C PHE A 345 27.79 12.97 -2.41
N SER A 346 26.56 12.52 -2.19
CA SER A 346 26.27 11.13 -1.88
C SER A 346 25.98 10.35 -3.16
N MET A 347 26.50 9.13 -3.25
CA MET A 347 26.25 8.22 -4.36
C MET A 347 25.87 6.83 -3.83
N GLY A 348 24.77 6.28 -4.34
CA GLY A 348 24.17 5.01 -3.91
C GLY A 348 22.74 5.19 -3.41
N GLN A 349 22.14 4.12 -2.88
CA GLN A 349 20.77 4.10 -2.38
C GLN A 349 20.71 3.34 -1.07
N HIS A 350 19.74 3.65 -0.21
CA HIS A 350 19.55 2.92 1.04
C HIS A 350 19.45 1.39 0.80
N PRO A 351 20.18 0.55 1.57
CA PRO A 351 20.95 0.89 2.77
C PRO A 351 22.45 1.20 2.52
N HIS A 352 22.89 1.32 1.26
CA HIS A 352 24.30 1.49 0.91
C HIS A 352 24.51 2.73 0.02
N SER A 353 24.97 3.82 0.61
CA SER A 353 25.45 5.00 -0.11
C SER A 353 26.75 5.50 0.51
N ASN A 354 27.62 6.14 -0.27
CA ASN A 354 28.89 6.67 0.24
C ASN A 354 29.11 8.10 -0.25
N ILE A 355 29.99 8.83 0.45
CA ILE A 355 30.34 10.22 0.14
C ILE A 355 31.51 10.24 -0.83
N PHE A 356 31.37 11.02 -1.91
CA PHE A 356 32.37 11.21 -2.95
C PHE A 356 32.70 12.68 -3.11
N VAL A 357 33.90 12.97 -3.60
CA VAL A 357 34.36 14.31 -3.97
C VAL A 357 34.95 14.30 -5.38
N MET A 358 34.70 15.33 -6.17
CA MET A 358 35.31 15.51 -7.49
C MET A 358 35.61 17.00 -7.80
N PRO A 359 36.47 17.30 -8.79
CA PRO A 359 36.66 18.67 -9.28
C PRO A 359 35.38 19.22 -9.92
N ILE A 360 35.09 20.52 -9.70
CA ILE A 360 33.89 21.19 -10.24
C ILE A 360 33.85 21.21 -11.78
N GLU A 361 35.02 21.27 -12.41
CA GLU A 361 35.17 21.24 -13.87
C GLU A 361 35.00 19.83 -14.46
N GLY A 362 34.76 18.82 -13.63
CA GLY A 362 34.76 17.42 -14.02
C GLY A 362 36.14 16.76 -13.86
N GLY A 363 36.17 15.43 -13.93
CA GLY A 363 37.37 14.63 -13.74
C GLY A 363 37.11 13.41 -12.88
N ALA A 364 38.18 12.77 -12.40
CA ALA A 364 38.08 11.61 -11.52
C ALA A 364 37.44 12.00 -10.18
N MET A 365 36.46 11.21 -9.73
CA MET A 365 35.89 11.30 -8.39
C MET A 365 36.65 10.40 -7.42
N GLN A 366 36.78 10.85 -6.17
CA GLN A 366 37.38 10.12 -5.06
C GLN A 366 36.27 9.73 -4.07
N GLN A 367 36.17 8.43 -3.76
CA GLN A 367 35.33 7.95 -2.67
C GLN A 367 35.99 8.27 -1.32
N LEU A 368 35.26 8.91 -0.42
CA LEU A 368 35.74 9.31 0.90
C LEU A 368 35.34 8.33 2.00
N THR A 369 34.12 7.79 1.94
CA THR A 369 33.61 6.83 2.93
C THR A 369 33.50 5.43 2.34
N PHE A 370 33.66 4.42 3.18
CA PHE A 370 33.51 3.01 2.84
C PHE A 370 32.68 2.30 3.92
N LEU A 371 31.60 2.97 4.35
CA LEU A 371 30.74 2.51 5.44
C LEU A 371 29.64 1.62 4.88
N ASP A 372 29.24 0.62 5.66
CA ASP A 372 28.10 -0.24 5.34
C ASP A 372 26.83 0.37 5.94
N ALA A 373 26.47 1.52 5.38
CA ALA A 373 25.47 2.43 5.93
C ALA A 373 24.89 3.34 4.84
N PHE A 374 23.79 3.99 5.16
CA PHE A 374 23.18 5.03 4.34
C PHE A 374 23.77 6.40 4.70
N ASN A 375 24.77 6.83 3.93
CA ASN A 375 25.48 8.10 4.11
C ASN A 375 24.88 9.18 3.20
N THR A 376 24.32 10.24 3.77
CA THR A 376 23.56 11.28 3.03
C THR A 376 23.83 12.68 3.56
N GLY A 377 23.21 13.71 2.96
CA GLY A 377 23.22 15.09 3.45
C GLY A 377 24.62 15.64 3.71
N VAL A 378 25.34 16.12 2.71
CA VAL A 378 26.72 16.61 2.92
C VAL A 378 26.78 18.12 3.22
N ALA A 379 27.79 18.55 3.97
CA ALA A 379 28.18 19.96 4.06
C ALA A 379 29.69 20.14 4.26
N TRP A 380 30.25 21.19 3.69
CA TRP A 380 31.68 21.51 3.82
C TRP A 380 31.95 22.38 5.04
N SER A 381 33.05 22.09 5.73
CA SER A 381 33.65 23.04 6.67
C SER A 381 34.00 24.37 5.98
N PRO A 382 33.95 25.52 6.68
CA PRO A 382 34.24 26.82 6.08
C PRO A 382 35.64 26.94 5.47
N ASN A 383 36.60 26.18 6.01
CA ASN A 383 37.98 26.13 5.51
C ASN A 383 38.19 25.06 4.40
N GLY A 384 37.16 24.28 4.06
CA GLY A 384 37.20 23.23 3.04
C GLY A 384 38.01 21.98 3.41
N GLN A 385 38.47 21.84 4.66
CA GLN A 385 39.34 20.74 5.09
C GLN A 385 38.57 19.50 5.56
N GLU A 386 37.34 19.69 6.01
CA GLU A 386 36.43 18.65 6.48
C GLU A 386 35.08 18.71 5.77
N ILE A 387 34.41 17.56 5.72
CA ILE A 387 33.04 17.37 5.25
C ILE A 387 32.27 16.69 6.38
N VAL A 388 31.05 17.17 6.64
CA VAL A 388 30.07 16.48 7.49
C VAL A 388 29.00 15.83 6.63
N PHE A 389 28.45 14.72 7.13
CA PHE A 389 27.40 13.94 6.50
C PHE A 389 26.55 13.21 7.54
N ASP A 390 25.31 12.89 7.21
CA ASP A 390 24.43 12.06 8.04
C ASP A 390 24.67 10.57 7.74
N SER A 391 24.70 9.73 8.76
CA SER A 391 24.88 8.27 8.59
C SER A 391 24.19 7.48 9.69
N ASP A 392 23.55 6.37 9.31
CA ASP A 392 22.98 5.37 10.23
C ASP A 392 23.96 4.27 10.62
N GLN A 393 25.26 4.43 10.33
CA GLN A 393 26.30 3.53 10.80
C GLN A 393 26.21 3.39 12.34
N GLY A 394 25.91 2.17 12.81
CA GLY A 394 25.68 1.90 14.23
C GLY A 394 24.20 1.89 14.65
N GLY A 395 23.27 1.96 13.71
CA GLY A 395 21.83 1.71 13.89
C GLY A 395 20.97 2.93 14.18
N LYS A 396 21.57 4.12 14.37
CA LYS A 396 20.87 5.40 14.52
C LYS A 396 21.56 6.47 13.69
N PHE A 397 20.79 7.37 13.09
CA PHE A 397 21.32 8.51 12.36
C PHE A 397 22.07 9.45 13.30
N LYS A 398 23.35 9.67 13.00
CA LYS A 398 24.20 10.69 13.61
C LYS A 398 24.79 11.57 12.52
N VAL A 399 25.26 12.74 12.91
CA VAL A 399 26.15 13.54 12.08
C VAL A 399 27.56 12.98 12.22
N TRP A 400 28.22 12.76 11.10
CA TRP A 400 29.61 12.30 10.99
C TRP A 400 30.47 13.36 10.32
N ARG A 401 31.77 13.28 10.55
CA ARG A 401 32.78 14.11 9.87
C ARG A 401 33.90 13.25 9.27
N ILE A 402 34.45 13.74 8.18
CA ILE A 402 35.65 13.18 7.53
C ILE A 402 36.51 14.32 6.96
N ASN A 403 37.82 14.11 6.87
CA ASN A 403 38.70 15.01 6.14
C ASN A 403 38.36 14.97 4.63
N SER A 404 38.41 16.12 3.96
CA SER A 404 38.04 16.24 2.55
C SER A 404 39.00 15.58 1.57
N ASN A 405 40.17 15.14 2.04
CA ASN A 405 41.13 14.33 1.30
C ASN A 405 41.02 12.82 1.64
N GLY A 406 40.07 12.44 2.49
CA GLY A 406 39.85 11.06 2.95
C GLY A 406 40.44 10.77 4.33
N GLY A 407 40.25 9.54 4.81
CA GLY A 407 40.69 9.10 6.14
C GLY A 407 39.57 8.35 6.85
N THR A 408 39.67 8.24 8.18
CA THR A 408 38.65 7.54 8.98
C THR A 408 37.53 8.50 9.38
N PRO A 409 36.26 8.24 8.98
CA PRO A 409 35.12 9.00 9.44
C PRO A 409 34.90 8.85 10.94
N ARG A 410 34.40 9.89 11.60
CA ARG A 410 34.06 9.86 13.04
C ARG A 410 32.71 10.51 13.30
N PRO A 411 31.87 9.95 14.19
CA PRO A 411 30.59 10.57 14.55
C PRO A 411 30.82 11.78 15.46
N PHE A 412 29.85 12.68 15.48
CA PHE A 412 29.58 13.52 16.65
C PHE A 412 28.71 12.71 17.60
N GLU A 413 29.28 12.28 18.72
CA GLU A 413 28.68 11.25 19.56
C GLU A 413 27.34 11.66 20.17
N LYS A 414 27.17 12.95 20.48
CA LYS A 414 25.95 13.50 21.06
C LYS A 414 24.84 13.80 20.04
N SER A 415 25.14 13.76 18.74
CA SER A 415 24.16 14.13 17.71
C SER A 415 23.07 13.08 17.55
N GLU A 416 21.83 13.54 17.36
CA GLU A 416 20.65 12.71 17.07
C GLU A 416 19.96 13.21 15.80
N ALA A 417 20.50 12.83 14.65
CA ALA A 417 20.02 13.30 13.35
C ALA A 417 18.73 12.56 12.94
N SER A 418 17.85 13.27 12.22
CA SER A 418 16.62 12.68 11.67
C SER A 418 16.88 11.95 10.35
N TYR A 419 16.14 10.88 10.11
CA TYR A 419 16.09 10.20 8.82
C TYR A 419 15.27 10.97 7.76
N ASP A 420 14.28 11.76 8.19
CA ASP A 420 13.18 12.20 7.31
C ASP A 420 13.58 13.24 6.25
N ALA A 421 14.59 14.09 6.50
CA ALA A 421 15.06 15.08 5.54
C ALA A 421 16.52 15.51 5.80
N PRO A 422 17.53 14.67 5.52
CA PRO A 422 18.93 14.95 5.81
C PRO A 422 19.35 16.24 5.12
N ALA A 423 19.62 17.26 5.92
CA ALA A 423 19.96 18.60 5.48
C ALA A 423 20.97 19.18 6.46
N LEU A 424 22.23 19.25 6.01
CA LEU A 424 23.32 19.80 6.80
C LEU A 424 23.74 21.16 6.26
N SER A 425 24.20 22.03 7.15
CA SER A 425 24.90 23.26 6.79
C SER A 425 25.97 23.56 7.83
N TRP A 426 27.18 23.95 7.40
CA TRP A 426 28.25 24.30 8.32
C TRP A 426 28.48 25.81 8.31
N SER A 427 28.31 26.44 9.47
CA SER A 427 28.50 27.87 9.66
C SER A 427 29.97 28.29 9.52
N PRO A 428 30.24 29.46 8.93
CA PRO A 428 31.50 30.18 9.10
C PRO A 428 31.90 30.43 10.57
N GLY A 429 30.92 30.52 11.47
CA GLY A 429 31.07 30.80 12.90
C GLY A 429 31.15 29.56 13.81
N PHE A 430 31.73 28.45 13.32
CA PHE A 430 32.05 27.24 14.10
C PHE A 430 30.88 26.33 14.53
N HIS A 431 29.71 26.32 13.87
CA HIS A 431 28.63 25.38 14.20
C HIS A 431 28.17 24.59 12.99
N VAL A 432 27.80 23.32 13.19
CA VAL A 432 27.08 22.51 12.19
C VAL A 432 25.61 22.54 12.54
N LEU A 433 24.78 22.87 11.57
CA LEU A 433 23.34 22.76 11.65
C LEU A 433 22.91 21.40 11.10
N TYR A 434 22.14 20.66 11.88
CA TYR A 434 21.60 19.37 11.47
C TYR A 434 20.15 19.21 11.89
N GLN A 435 19.40 18.39 11.15
CA GLN A 435 17.98 18.17 11.43
C GLN A 435 17.78 17.17 12.56
N GLN A 436 16.94 17.48 13.55
CA GLN A 436 16.61 16.58 14.65
C GLN A 436 15.29 15.83 14.45
N VAL A 437 15.12 14.73 15.19
CA VAL A 437 13.86 13.99 15.28
C VAL A 437 12.80 14.84 16.01
N GLY A 438 11.58 14.91 15.45
CA GLY A 438 10.43 15.58 16.07
C GLY A 438 10.24 17.05 15.67
N ASN A 439 9.57 17.84 16.52
CA ASN A 439 9.09 19.20 16.17
C ASN A 439 10.13 20.32 16.36
N ARG A 440 11.36 20.02 16.81
CA ARG A 440 12.47 20.97 16.92
C ARG A 440 13.39 20.80 15.71
N ASN A 441 12.99 21.34 14.57
CA ASN A 441 13.54 20.94 13.27
C ASN A 441 15.07 20.95 13.17
N PHE A 442 15.77 21.97 13.68
CA PHE A 442 17.23 22.10 13.51
C PHE A 442 17.94 22.40 14.81
N ASN A 443 19.11 21.79 14.99
CA ASN A 443 20.00 21.97 16.12
C ASN A 443 21.38 22.41 15.64
N LEU A 444 22.04 23.25 16.43
CA LEU A 444 23.42 23.67 16.21
C LEU A 444 24.31 22.84 17.12
N ILE A 445 25.31 22.17 16.55
CA ILE A 445 26.36 21.46 17.28
C ILE A 445 27.72 22.13 17.05
N HIS A 446 28.47 22.33 18.13
CA HIS A 446 29.84 22.81 18.07
C HIS A 446 30.81 21.65 17.73
N PRO A 447 31.58 21.69 16.63
CA PRO A 447 32.37 20.54 16.13
C PRO A 447 33.48 20.02 17.06
N GLN A 448 33.95 20.85 17.99
CA GLN A 448 34.99 20.48 18.95
C GLN A 448 34.43 20.04 20.31
N THR A 449 33.48 20.78 20.89
CA THR A 449 32.94 20.50 22.24
C THR A 449 31.69 19.62 22.23
N GLU A 450 31.05 19.47 21.06
CA GLU A 450 29.74 18.86 20.89
C GLU A 450 28.67 19.46 21.81
N GLU A 451 28.81 20.75 22.14
CA GLU A 451 27.74 21.49 22.78
C GLU A 451 26.62 21.75 21.76
N GLU A 452 25.39 21.50 22.19
CA GLU A 452 24.22 21.56 21.34
C GLU A 452 23.21 22.61 21.81
N ARG A 453 22.62 23.36 20.87
CA ARG A 453 21.50 24.26 21.14
C ARG A 453 20.55 24.36 19.93
N PRO A 454 19.24 24.44 20.16
CA PRO A 454 18.27 24.48 19.07
C PRO A 454 18.38 25.79 18.27
N LEU A 455 18.07 25.73 16.98
CA LEU A 455 18.03 26.91 16.10
C LEU A 455 16.96 27.92 16.53
N VAL A 456 15.84 27.40 17.04
CA VAL A 456 14.74 28.19 17.58
C VAL A 456 14.47 27.75 19.01
N ALA A 457 14.30 28.71 19.93
CA ALA A 457 14.17 28.43 21.36
C ALA A 457 12.89 27.64 21.74
N ASN A 458 11.81 27.81 20.97
CA ASN A 458 10.53 27.12 21.17
C ASN A 458 10.25 26.15 20.02
N ASP A 459 9.35 25.20 20.25
CA ASP A 459 8.93 24.24 19.23
C ASP A 459 8.43 24.95 17.96
N SER A 460 8.84 24.41 16.82
CA SER A 460 8.49 25.00 15.53
C SER A 460 7.03 24.73 15.17
N VAL A 461 6.32 25.72 14.62
CA VAL A 461 4.90 25.58 14.20
C VAL A 461 4.80 25.06 12.76
N GLY A 462 5.68 24.13 12.40
CA GLY A 462 5.86 23.58 11.05
C GLY A 462 7.32 23.20 10.78
N TRP A 463 7.57 22.50 9.69
CA TRP A 463 8.86 21.94 9.30
C TRP A 463 9.71 22.94 8.53
N MET A 464 10.95 23.11 8.99
CA MET A 464 12.01 23.86 8.32
C MET A 464 12.83 22.90 7.45
N PHE A 465 13.31 23.37 6.30
CA PHE A 465 14.09 22.60 5.35
C PHE A 465 15.20 23.45 4.73
N PHE A 466 16.23 22.77 4.23
CA PHE A 466 17.28 23.33 3.35
C PHE A 466 18.00 24.56 3.94
N PRO A 467 18.62 24.47 5.11
CA PRO A 467 19.22 25.61 5.76
C PRO A 467 20.47 26.13 5.02
N ARG A 468 20.62 27.45 4.93
CA ARG A 468 21.81 28.12 4.38
C ARG A 468 22.28 29.25 5.30
N TYR A 469 23.48 29.13 5.86
CA TYR A 469 24.09 30.19 6.66
C TYR A 469 24.39 31.42 5.82
N SER A 470 24.15 32.61 6.39
CA SER A 470 24.65 33.85 5.83
C SER A 470 26.19 33.87 5.87
N PRO A 471 26.87 34.60 4.95
CA PRO A 471 28.33 34.64 4.90
C PRO A 471 28.98 35.18 6.19
N ASP A 472 28.27 36.05 6.91
CA ASP A 472 28.71 36.60 8.20
C ASP A 472 28.43 35.66 9.39
N GLY A 473 27.77 34.52 9.16
CA GLY A 473 27.43 33.53 10.18
C GLY A 473 26.39 33.99 11.20
N LYS A 474 25.64 35.07 10.94
CA LYS A 474 24.66 35.63 11.91
C LYS A 474 23.23 35.18 11.67
N SER A 475 22.88 34.73 10.48
CA SER A 475 21.52 34.34 10.10
C SER A 475 21.52 33.03 9.32
N VAL A 476 20.36 32.37 9.27
CA VAL A 476 20.11 31.17 8.46
C VAL A 476 18.88 31.39 7.61
N ALA A 477 19.01 31.19 6.30
CA ALA A 477 17.88 31.12 5.37
C ALA A 477 17.31 29.69 5.34
N VAL A 478 16.00 29.54 5.45
CA VAL A 478 15.30 28.24 5.45
C VAL A 478 14.02 28.31 4.62
N TYR A 479 13.63 27.18 4.03
CA TYR A 479 12.25 26.99 3.58
C TYR A 479 11.40 26.48 4.76
N TRP A 480 10.29 27.14 5.08
CA TRP A 480 9.48 26.79 6.26
C TRP A 480 7.99 26.75 5.93
N ASN A 481 7.32 25.64 6.25
CA ASN A 481 5.91 25.37 5.92
C ASN A 481 4.88 25.66 7.05
N ARG A 482 5.06 26.77 7.77
CA ARG A 482 4.27 27.13 8.98
C ARG A 482 2.74 26.98 8.77
N ARG A 483 2.04 26.24 9.65
CA ARG A 483 0.59 25.92 9.51
C ARG A 483 -0.34 27.15 9.59
N LYS A 484 -1.57 26.97 9.05
CA LYS A 484 -2.64 27.97 8.73
C LYS A 484 -2.93 29.11 9.72
N GLN A 485 -2.54 29.06 10.99
CA GLN A 485 -2.81 30.15 11.95
C GLN A 485 -1.78 31.31 11.91
N HIS A 486 -0.63 31.14 11.23
CA HIS A 486 0.43 32.18 11.15
C HIS A 486 0.88 32.55 9.71
N GLY A 487 0.17 32.11 8.68
CA GLY A 487 0.01 32.92 7.46
C GLY A 487 0.99 32.82 6.28
N ALA A 488 1.95 31.88 6.22
CA ALA A 488 2.64 31.53 4.95
C ALA A 488 3.62 30.36 5.06
N TYR A 489 3.69 29.52 4.02
CA TYR A 489 4.90 28.78 3.66
C TYR A 489 5.78 29.66 2.75
N GLY A 490 7.10 29.55 2.88
CA GLY A 490 8.01 30.44 2.15
C GLY A 490 9.47 30.35 2.56
N LEU A 491 10.23 31.33 2.07
CA LEU A 491 11.62 31.58 2.44
C LEU A 491 11.67 32.48 3.68
N TRP A 492 12.34 32.01 4.73
CA TRP A 492 12.47 32.71 6.01
C TRP A 492 13.94 32.94 6.37
N LEU A 493 14.19 34.00 7.12
CA LEU A 493 15.43 34.24 7.85
C LEU A 493 15.23 34.00 9.33
N VAL A 494 16.19 33.29 9.93
CA VAL A 494 16.30 33.08 11.37
C VAL A 494 17.61 33.68 11.85
N SER A 495 17.54 34.61 12.79
CA SER A 495 18.72 35.20 13.45
C SER A 495 19.29 34.25 14.50
N LEU A 496 20.61 34.08 14.50
CA LEU A 496 21.30 33.22 15.45
C LEU A 496 21.60 33.89 16.80
N ALA A 497 21.51 35.22 16.85
CA ALA A 497 21.77 36.00 18.06
C ALA A 497 20.59 35.95 19.03
N ASP A 498 19.37 36.04 18.52
CA ASP A 498 18.13 36.21 19.30
C ASP A 498 16.98 35.30 18.87
N SER A 499 17.20 34.39 17.90
CA SER A 499 16.16 33.52 17.32
C SER A 499 15.00 34.26 16.66
N SER A 500 15.16 35.55 16.32
CA SER A 500 14.15 36.32 15.59
C SER A 500 13.94 35.78 14.18
N GLN A 501 12.69 35.84 13.70
CA GLN A 501 12.25 35.19 12.47
C GLN A 501 11.59 36.21 11.54
N ALA A 502 12.04 36.27 10.28
CA ALA A 502 11.46 37.14 9.27
C ALA A 502 11.10 36.35 8.01
N LEU A 503 9.85 36.46 7.57
CA LEU A 503 9.42 35.94 6.28
C LEU A 503 9.93 36.87 5.18
N LEU A 504 10.79 36.37 4.29
CA LEU A 504 11.31 37.16 3.17
C LEU A 504 10.42 37.08 1.94
N SER A 505 9.88 35.89 1.64
CA SER A 505 9.06 35.69 0.46
C SER A 505 8.12 34.50 0.65
N LYS A 506 6.86 34.68 0.23
CA LYS A 506 5.84 33.63 0.26
C LYS A 506 5.99 32.72 -0.96
N GLY A 507 5.63 31.45 -0.82
CA GLY A 507 5.58 30.51 -1.94
C GLY A 507 6.56 29.36 -1.77
N THR A 508 6.96 28.75 -2.87
CA THR A 508 7.70 27.48 -2.92
C THR A 508 9.19 27.65 -3.19
N LEU A 509 9.78 28.69 -2.60
CA LEU A 509 11.18 29.04 -2.77
C LEU A 509 12.09 28.28 -1.81
N ILE A 510 12.93 27.41 -2.37
CA ILE A 510 13.98 26.68 -1.63
C ILE A 510 15.28 27.47 -1.75
N PRO A 511 15.92 27.88 -0.63
CA PRO A 511 17.21 28.57 -0.68
C PRO A 511 18.31 27.65 -1.24
N ILE A 512 19.12 28.20 -2.14
CA ILE A 512 20.27 27.54 -2.77
C ILE A 512 21.56 27.99 -2.10
N GLU A 513 21.84 29.30 -2.09
CA GLU A 513 23.06 29.87 -1.49
C GLU A 513 22.93 31.40 -1.29
N TRP A 514 23.75 31.98 -0.43
CA TRP A 514 23.90 33.43 -0.30
C TRP A 514 24.93 34.00 -1.28
N SER A 515 24.74 35.26 -1.70
CA SER A 515 25.83 36.01 -2.35
C SER A 515 26.97 36.23 -1.35
N ALA A 516 28.22 36.24 -1.84
CA ALA A 516 29.39 36.48 -0.99
C ALA A 516 29.32 37.77 -0.16
N ASP A 517 28.63 38.81 -0.66
CA ASP A 517 28.43 40.08 0.06
C ASP A 517 27.24 40.08 1.03
N GLY A 518 26.52 38.96 1.15
CA GLY A 518 25.37 38.77 2.04
C GLY A 518 24.12 39.56 1.66
N LYS A 519 24.10 40.25 0.51
CA LYS A 519 22.95 41.08 0.11
C LYS A 519 21.83 40.29 -0.55
N TRP A 520 22.14 39.15 -1.14
CA TRP A 520 21.20 38.34 -1.91
C TRP A 520 21.15 36.90 -1.42
N ILE A 521 19.97 36.30 -1.53
CA ILE A 521 19.74 34.87 -1.35
C ILE A 521 19.24 34.35 -2.68
N TYR A 522 19.95 33.38 -3.22
CA TYR A 522 19.52 32.67 -4.41
C TYR A 522 18.61 31.52 -3.97
N ALA A 523 17.47 31.39 -4.61
CA ALA A 523 16.49 30.36 -4.33
C ALA A 523 15.84 29.88 -5.63
N TRP A 524 15.28 28.69 -5.64
CA TRP A 524 14.51 28.21 -6.79
C TRP A 524 13.09 27.86 -6.39
N ASP A 525 12.16 28.08 -7.32
CA ASP A 525 10.78 27.65 -7.14
C ASP A 525 10.62 26.22 -7.66
N TYR A 526 10.50 25.26 -6.73
CA TYR A 526 10.42 23.85 -7.09
C TYR A 526 9.12 23.48 -7.82
N ARG A 527 8.06 24.31 -7.74
CA ARG A 527 6.78 24.07 -8.43
C ARG A 527 6.67 24.77 -9.78
N LYS A 528 7.43 25.83 -10.01
CA LYS A 528 7.39 26.58 -11.27
C LYS A 528 7.95 25.75 -12.43
N LYS A 529 7.38 25.96 -13.62
CA LYS A 529 7.89 25.46 -14.91
C LYS A 529 7.94 26.65 -15.90
N PRO A 530 9.07 26.90 -16.59
CA PRO A 530 10.36 26.20 -16.48
C PRO A 530 10.99 26.34 -15.09
N LYS A 531 12.01 25.52 -14.78
CA LYS A 531 12.75 25.62 -13.51
C LYS A 531 13.57 26.90 -13.50
N GLU A 532 13.34 27.76 -12.52
CA GLU A 532 13.97 29.08 -12.44
C GLU A 532 14.68 29.26 -11.10
N VAL A 533 15.90 29.79 -11.17
CA VAL A 533 16.63 30.35 -10.04
C VAL A 533 16.33 31.84 -9.97
N LEU A 534 15.98 32.29 -8.78
CA LEU A 534 15.60 33.64 -8.43
C LEU A 534 16.61 34.19 -7.43
N ARG A 535 16.85 35.49 -7.48
CA ARG A 535 17.59 36.25 -6.45
C ARG A 535 16.61 37.07 -5.62
N ILE A 536 16.74 36.99 -4.31
CA ILE A 536 15.91 37.69 -3.33
C ILE A 536 16.82 38.57 -2.48
N SER A 537 16.44 39.82 -2.26
CA SER A 537 17.18 40.72 -1.37
C SER A 537 17.07 40.22 0.07
N ALA A 538 18.19 40.16 0.79
CA ALA A 538 18.22 39.80 2.21
C ALA A 538 17.43 40.77 3.10
N LYS A 539 17.14 41.98 2.59
CA LYS A 539 16.28 42.98 3.25
C LYS A 539 14.79 42.83 2.90
N GLY A 540 14.42 41.80 2.14
CA GLY A 540 13.09 41.60 1.59
C GLY A 540 12.89 42.34 0.25
N GLY A 541 11.76 42.04 -0.40
CA GLY A 541 11.38 42.55 -1.72
C GLY A 541 10.96 41.45 -2.69
N GLU A 542 10.50 41.84 -3.87
CA GLU A 542 10.06 40.90 -4.91
C GLU A 542 11.25 40.07 -5.45
N PRO A 543 11.10 38.73 -5.55
CA PRO A 543 12.09 37.87 -6.19
C PRO A 543 12.33 38.27 -7.65
N LYS A 544 13.60 38.33 -8.06
CA LYS A 544 13.97 38.64 -9.44
C LYS A 544 14.56 37.40 -10.13
N PRO A 545 14.27 37.15 -11.41
CA PRO A 545 14.95 36.13 -12.20
C PRO A 545 16.48 36.25 -12.12
N PHE A 546 17.15 35.10 -12.01
CA PHE A 546 18.61 34.99 -12.06
C PHE A 546 19.07 34.01 -13.14
N ALA A 547 18.43 32.85 -13.28
CA ALA A 547 18.75 31.89 -14.35
C ALA A 547 17.55 30.97 -14.63
N VAL A 548 17.36 30.57 -15.88
CA VAL A 548 16.40 29.51 -16.27
C VAL A 548 17.19 28.23 -16.52
N LEU A 549 16.85 27.16 -15.81
CA LEU A 549 17.53 25.87 -15.92
C LEU A 549 16.90 25.05 -17.05
N PRO A 550 17.69 24.47 -17.96
CA PRO A 550 17.19 23.72 -19.12
C PRO A 550 16.80 22.27 -18.77
N PHE A 551 16.42 22.02 -17.52
CA PHE A 551 16.13 20.69 -17.00
C PHE A 551 14.73 20.65 -16.41
N GLU A 552 13.93 19.68 -16.85
CA GLU A 552 12.60 19.45 -16.26
C GLU A 552 12.65 18.52 -15.04
N ASN A 553 13.62 17.61 -15.01
CA ASN A 553 13.70 16.49 -14.07
C ASN A 553 14.58 16.79 -12.84
N ILE A 554 14.53 18.02 -12.33
CA ILE A 554 15.14 18.36 -11.04
C ILE A 554 14.09 18.10 -9.95
N THR A 555 14.39 17.19 -9.04
CA THR A 555 13.51 16.81 -7.92
C THR A 555 13.48 17.87 -6.82
N PHE A 556 12.38 17.87 -6.07
CA PHE A 556 12.28 18.64 -4.83
C PHE A 556 13.37 18.19 -3.85
N GLY A 557 14.09 19.15 -3.25
CA GLY A 557 15.17 18.84 -2.32
C GLY A 557 16.38 19.74 -2.51
N GLU A 558 17.53 19.26 -2.05
CA GLU A 558 18.85 19.87 -2.23
C GLU A 558 19.46 19.56 -3.61
N SER A 559 18.65 19.61 -4.66
CA SER A 559 19.07 19.23 -6.01
C SER A 559 19.81 20.34 -6.75
N ILE A 560 20.06 21.50 -6.12
CA ILE A 560 20.84 22.61 -6.66
C ILE A 560 21.80 23.16 -5.59
N SER A 561 23.07 23.32 -5.95
CA SER A 561 24.09 24.03 -5.18
C SER A 561 24.77 25.08 -6.06
N MET A 562 25.31 26.15 -5.48
CA MET A 562 25.90 27.25 -6.24
C MET A 562 27.16 27.78 -5.55
N THR A 563 28.13 28.26 -6.34
CA THR A 563 29.29 28.99 -5.83
C THR A 563 28.87 30.32 -5.24
N THR A 564 29.60 30.81 -4.23
CA THR A 564 29.30 32.09 -3.56
C THR A 564 29.45 33.31 -4.47
N ASP A 565 30.19 33.18 -5.58
CA ASP A 565 30.31 34.18 -6.64
C ASP A 565 29.17 34.13 -7.68
N GLY A 566 28.29 33.14 -7.59
CA GLY A 566 27.13 32.95 -8.46
C GLY A 566 27.45 32.51 -9.89
N LYS A 567 28.70 32.15 -10.20
CA LYS A 567 29.12 31.78 -11.57
C LYS A 567 28.81 30.34 -11.95
N HIS A 568 28.76 29.45 -10.97
CA HIS A 568 28.59 28.03 -11.22
C HIS A 568 27.49 27.47 -10.32
N LEU A 569 26.54 26.75 -10.93
CA LEU A 569 25.57 25.92 -10.23
C LEU A 569 25.85 24.46 -10.56
N ILE A 570 25.60 23.58 -9.60
CA ILE A 570 25.55 22.14 -9.82
C ILE A 570 24.11 21.69 -9.59
N CYS A 571 23.52 21.09 -10.61
CA CYS A 571 22.19 20.49 -10.57
C CYS A 571 22.29 18.96 -10.55
N VAL A 572 21.50 18.31 -9.72
CA VAL A 572 21.18 16.89 -9.84
C VAL A 572 19.99 16.77 -10.78
N VAL A 573 20.19 16.05 -11.88
CA VAL A 573 19.15 15.80 -12.89
C VAL A 573 18.81 14.33 -12.87
N ASN A 574 17.54 14.02 -12.64
CA ASN A 574 17.05 12.65 -12.58
C ASN A 574 16.69 12.15 -13.97
N GLU A 575 17.04 10.90 -14.22
CA GLU A 575 16.71 10.19 -15.43
C GLU A 575 16.02 8.88 -15.05
N THR A 576 15.00 8.54 -15.82
CA THR A 576 14.35 7.24 -15.71
C THR A 576 14.44 6.60 -17.08
N ARG A 577 15.08 5.44 -17.12
CA ARG A 577 15.14 4.62 -18.32
C ARG A 577 14.37 3.34 -18.06
N SER A 578 13.36 3.10 -18.87
CA SER A 578 12.63 1.84 -18.85
C SER A 578 13.09 1.01 -20.05
N ASP A 579 13.69 -0.14 -19.78
CA ASP A 579 13.94 -1.13 -20.81
C ASP A 579 12.75 -2.10 -20.80
N VAL A 580 12.14 -2.30 -21.97
CA VAL A 580 11.05 -3.26 -22.17
C VAL A 580 11.61 -4.45 -22.92
N TRP A 581 11.62 -5.61 -22.27
CA TRP A 581 12.07 -6.86 -22.85
C TRP A 581 10.87 -7.75 -23.13
N LEU A 582 10.78 -8.24 -24.36
CA LEU A 582 9.89 -9.32 -24.73
C LEU A 582 10.66 -10.62 -24.56
N MET A 583 10.33 -11.41 -23.55
CA MET A 583 10.94 -12.72 -23.37
C MET A 583 10.04 -13.77 -24.01
N GLU A 584 10.52 -14.35 -25.09
CA GLU A 584 9.88 -15.48 -25.79
C GLU A 584 10.49 -16.79 -25.26
N ASN A 585 9.66 -17.80 -25.01
CA ASN A 585 10.08 -19.13 -24.56
C ASN A 585 10.78 -19.16 -23.17
N PHE A 586 10.27 -18.40 -22.20
CA PHE A 586 10.77 -18.47 -20.82
C PHE A 586 10.42 -19.83 -20.18
N ALA A 587 11.42 -20.70 -20.04
CA ALA A 587 11.32 -21.94 -19.28
C ALA A 587 11.82 -21.68 -17.84
N PRO A 588 10.95 -21.61 -16.83
CA PRO A 588 11.39 -21.55 -15.45
C PRO A 588 11.86 -22.95 -15.03
N GLU A 589 13.16 -23.12 -14.78
CA GLU A 589 13.71 -24.30 -14.11
C GLU A 589 13.31 -24.35 -12.63
#